data_AF-A0A1I2Y8Y2-F1
#
_entry.id   AF-A0A1I2Y8Y2-F1
#
_cell.length_a   1.000
_cell.length_b   1.000
_cell.length_c   1.000
_cell.angle_alpha   90.00
_cell.angle_beta   90.00
_cell.angle_gamma   90.00
#
_symmetry.space_group_name_H-M   'P 1'
#
loop_
_entity.id
_entity.type
_entity.pdbx_description
1 polymer ?
#
loop_
_entity_poly.entity_id
_entity_poly.type
_entity_poly.pdbx_seq_one_letter_code
_entity_poly.pdbx_strand_id
1 'polypeptide(L)'
;MKINNIAIDETIYPRTNFDPDTVERYREAMAAGAKFPPIVITRDNRLLDGRHRFEACIQIGTDDVEVIIENPDDPAARAVELNLHHGKPLTRGEMRELVRRWYGTRPVTER
;
A
#
# COMPACT_ATOMS: atom_id res chain seq x y z
N MET A 1 7.19 -4.97 9.87
CA MET A 1 6.13 -4.49 10.79
C MET A 1 5.05 -5.55 10.82
N LYS A 2 4.52 -5.92 11.99
CA LYS A 2 3.43 -6.90 12.05
C LYS A 2 2.19 -6.32 11.39
N ILE A 3 1.60 -7.09 10.48
CA ILE A 3 0.42 -6.64 9.72
C ILE A 3 -0.75 -6.29 10.64
N ASN A 4 -0.92 -7.05 11.73
CA ASN A 4 -1.96 -6.85 12.75
C ASN A 4 -1.77 -5.57 13.59
N ASN A 5 -0.61 -4.91 13.51
CA ASN A 5 -0.37 -3.66 14.21
C ASN A 5 -0.83 -2.43 13.40
N ILE A 6 -1.20 -2.62 12.12
CA ILE A 6 -1.63 -1.53 11.25
C ILE A 6 -3.14 -1.38 11.36
N ALA A 7 -3.59 -0.19 11.74
CA ALA A 7 -5.00 0.14 11.87
C ALA A 7 -5.50 0.88 10.63
N ILE A 8 -6.74 0.60 10.24
CA ILE A 8 -7.46 1.42 9.26
C ILE A 8 -8.30 2.40 10.05
N ASP A 9 -8.05 3.68 9.83
CA ASP A 9 -8.80 4.76 10.46
C ASP A 9 -9.90 5.23 9.49
N GLU A 10 -11.16 5.14 9.91
CA GLU A 10 -12.33 5.57 9.13
C GLU A 10 -12.37 7.09 8.94
N THR A 11 -11.66 7.87 9.78
CA THR A 11 -11.51 9.33 9.57
C THR A 11 -10.61 9.65 8.38
N ILE A 12 -9.67 8.76 8.06
CA ILE A 12 -8.78 8.84 6.90
C ILE A 12 -9.46 8.19 5.68
N TYR A 13 -10.17 7.08 5.90
CA TYR A 13 -10.89 6.33 4.86
C TYR A 13 -12.38 6.19 5.20
N PRO A 14 -13.21 7.23 4.95
CA PRO A 14 -14.61 7.26 5.37
C PRO A 14 -15.53 6.28 4.63
N ARG A 15 -15.03 5.60 3.58
CA ARG A 15 -15.72 4.49 2.90
C ARG A 15 -14.69 3.46 2.45
N THR A 16 -14.90 2.20 2.85
CA THR A 16 -14.10 1.05 2.42
C THR A 16 -14.27 0.85 0.91
N ASN A 17 -13.45 1.53 0.12
CA ASN A 17 -13.48 1.48 -1.34
C ASN A 17 -12.19 0.84 -1.84
N PHE A 18 -11.96 -0.42 -1.47
CA PHE A 18 -10.99 -1.26 -2.15
C PHE A 18 -11.72 -2.11 -3.19
N ASP A 19 -11.02 -2.45 -4.26
CA ASP A 19 -11.55 -3.27 -5.34
C ASP A 19 -11.06 -4.71 -5.15
N PRO A 20 -11.94 -5.67 -4.85
CA PRO A 20 -11.56 -7.06 -4.61
C PRO A 20 -10.77 -7.67 -5.77
N ASP A 21 -11.10 -7.31 -7.02
CA ASP A 21 -10.40 -7.79 -8.20
C ASP A 21 -8.94 -7.30 -8.24
N THR A 22 -8.70 -6.06 -7.81
CA THR A 22 -7.35 -5.50 -7.70
C THR A 22 -6.57 -6.16 -6.57
N VAL A 23 -7.22 -6.45 -5.44
CA VAL A 23 -6.60 -7.18 -4.32
C VAL A 23 -6.15 -8.56 -4.79
N GLU A 24 -7.01 -9.31 -5.49
CA GLU A 24 -6.68 -10.65 -5.96
C GLU A 24 -5.52 -10.65 -6.96
N ARG A 25 -5.50 -9.69 -7.90
CA ARG A 25 -4.36 -9.52 -8.82
C ARG A 25 -3.04 -9.25 -8.09
N TYR A 26 -3.07 -8.41 -7.05
CA TYR A 26 -1.89 -8.16 -6.22
C TYR A 26 -1.48 -9.38 -5.44
N ARG A 27 -2.44 -10.12 -4.88
CA ARG A 27 -2.20 -11.38 -4.16
C ARG A 27 -1.46 -12.38 -5.05
N GLU A 28 -1.96 -12.61 -6.27
CA GLU A 28 -1.34 -13.49 -7.25
C GLU A 28 0.07 -13.03 -7.64
N ALA A 29 0.23 -11.72 -7.91
CA ALA A 29 1.54 -11.16 -8.29
C ALA A 29 2.57 -11.26 -7.16
N MET A 30 2.18 -10.96 -5.91
CA MET A 30 3.01 -11.12 -4.72
C MET A 30 3.39 -12.59 -4.51
N ALA A 31 2.44 -13.51 -4.64
CA ALA A 31 2.69 -14.95 -4.54
C ALA A 31 3.65 -15.45 -5.63
N ALA A 32 3.63 -14.83 -6.82
CA ALA A 32 4.59 -15.08 -7.89
C ALA A 32 5.98 -14.45 -7.66
N GLY A 33 6.20 -13.78 -6.52
CA GLY A 33 7.48 -13.16 -6.15
C GLY A 33 7.66 -11.73 -6.66
N ALA A 34 6.60 -11.08 -7.16
CA ALA A 34 6.66 -9.66 -7.44
C ALA A 34 6.86 -8.90 -6.12
N LYS A 35 7.86 -8.01 -6.09
CA LYS A 35 8.01 -7.05 -4.99
C LYS A 35 6.85 -6.05 -5.05
N PHE A 36 6.60 -5.28 -4.01
CA PHE A 36 5.60 -4.20 -4.06
C PHE A 36 6.16 -2.98 -3.31
N PRO A 37 5.70 -1.76 -3.61
CA PRO A 37 6.01 -0.62 -2.77
C PRO A 37 5.51 -0.88 -1.35
N PRO A 38 6.25 -0.39 -0.34
CA PRO A 38 5.87 -0.59 1.05
C PRO A 38 4.54 0.11 1.34
N ILE A 39 3.92 -0.30 2.43
CA ILE A 39 2.67 0.31 2.91
C ILE A 39 3.04 1.60 3.63
N VAL A 40 2.32 2.70 3.35
CA VAL A 40 2.58 3.97 4.05
C VAL A 40 1.64 4.04 5.23
N ILE A 41 2.21 4.29 6.41
CA ILE A 41 1.47 4.40 7.66
C ILE A 41 1.88 5.67 8.40
N THR A 42 1.02 6.14 9.29
CA THR A 42 1.36 7.17 10.26
C THR A 42 2.25 6.60 11.38
N ARG A 43 2.84 7.48 12.20
CA ARG A 43 3.60 7.08 13.39
C ARG A 43 2.79 6.28 14.42
N ASP A 44 1.48 6.46 14.45
CA ASP A 44 0.54 5.70 15.27
C ASP A 44 -0.06 4.49 14.53
N ASN A 45 0.63 4.01 13.49
CA ASN A 45 0.32 2.81 12.71
C ASN A 45 -1.01 2.86 11.95
N ARG A 46 -1.54 4.04 11.64
CA ARG A 46 -2.72 4.18 10.79
C ARG A 46 -2.32 4.15 9.32
N LEU A 47 -3.06 3.42 8.51
CA LEU A 47 -2.82 3.35 7.07
C LEU A 47 -3.00 4.74 6.41
N LEU A 48 -2.06 5.12 5.53
CA LEU A 48 -2.10 6.32 4.69
C LEU A 48 -2.15 5.99 3.18
N ASP A 49 -1.46 4.93 2.76
CA ASP A 49 -1.49 4.43 1.38
C ASP A 49 -1.21 2.93 1.34
N GLY A 50 -1.73 2.26 0.30
CA GLY A 50 -1.47 0.85 0.04
C GLY A 50 -2.56 -0.08 0.53
N ARG A 51 -3.81 0.37 0.61
CA ARG A 51 -4.93 -0.44 1.08
C ARG A 51 -5.07 -1.78 0.35
N HIS A 52 -5.04 -1.80 -0.98
CA HIS A 52 -5.13 -3.07 -1.72
C HIS A 52 -3.93 -3.99 -1.47
N ARG A 53 -2.74 -3.43 -1.22
CA ARG A 53 -1.53 -4.21 -0.88
C ARG A 53 -1.65 -4.81 0.50
N PHE A 54 -2.13 -4.03 1.47
CA PHE A 54 -2.41 -4.48 2.83
C PHE A 54 -3.39 -5.66 2.83
N GLU A 55 -4.52 -5.53 2.13
CA GLU A 55 -5.51 -6.61 1.99
C GLU A 55 -4.91 -7.84 1.29
N ALA A 56 -4.10 -7.66 0.25
CA ALA A 56 -3.43 -8.78 -0.43
C ALA A 56 -2.45 -9.50 0.51
N CYS A 57 -1.68 -8.78 1.32
CA CYS A 57 -0.78 -9.37 2.32
C CYS A 57 -1.56 -10.14 3.40
N ILE A 58 -2.72 -9.64 3.84
CA ILE A 58 -3.62 -10.37 4.75
C ILE A 58 -4.06 -11.68 4.10
N GLN A 59 -4.51 -11.65 2.85
CA GLN A 59 -4.98 -12.85 2.14
C GLN A 59 -3.88 -13.87 1.85
N ILE A 60 -2.62 -13.42 1.68
CA ILE A 60 -1.46 -14.31 1.57
C ILE A 60 -1.13 -14.98 2.90
N GLY A 61 -1.53 -14.39 4.03
CA GLY A 61 -1.12 -14.83 5.37
C GLY A 61 0.31 -14.42 5.71
N THR A 62 0.76 -13.27 5.21
CA THR A 62 2.06 -12.71 5.58
C THR A 62 1.98 -12.02 6.94
N ASP A 63 2.84 -12.43 7.87
CA ASP A 63 2.90 -11.83 9.21
C ASP A 63 3.57 -10.45 9.23
N ASP A 64 4.52 -10.23 8.34
CA ASP A 64 5.41 -9.07 8.33
C ASP A 64 5.39 -8.34 6.98
N VAL A 65 5.09 -7.05 7.02
CA VAL A 65 5.05 -6.18 5.85
C VAL A 65 6.10 -5.07 5.95
N GLU A 66 6.63 -4.66 4.80
CA GLU A 66 7.45 -3.46 4.69
C GLU A 66 6.56 -2.21 4.81
N VAL A 67 6.96 -1.28 5.67
CA VAL A 67 6.22 -0.04 5.91
C VAL A 67 7.13 1.18 5.81
N ILE A 68 6.57 2.29 5.31
CA ILE A 68 7.15 3.63 5.44
C ILE A 68 6.29 4.38 6.44
N ILE A 69 6.94 4.97 7.44
CA ILE A 69 6.27 5.81 8.43
C ILE A 69 6.35 7.26 7.98
N GLU A 70 5.21 7.89 7.76
CA GLU A 70 5.08 9.32 7.54
C GLU A 70 4.39 9.98 8.74
N ASN A 71 4.65 11.27 8.94
CA ASN A 71 4.01 12.05 10.01
C ASN A 71 3.46 13.37 9.45
N PRO A 72 2.40 13.32 8.62
CA PRO A 72 1.77 14.51 8.10
C PRO A 72 0.99 15.24 9.20
N ASP A 73 0.92 16.57 9.12
CA ASP A 73 0.09 17.39 10.02
C ASP A 73 -1.41 17.07 9.85
N ASP A 74 -1.82 16.71 8.63
CA ASP A 74 -3.16 16.20 8.31
C ASP A 74 -3.05 14.83 7.59
N PRO A 75 -3.23 13.72 8.34
CA PRO A 75 -3.25 12.37 7.78
C PRO A 75 -4.29 12.14 6.68
N ALA A 76 -5.47 12.75 6.78
CA ALA A 76 -6.53 12.57 5.79
C ALA A 76 -6.18 13.29 4.48
N ALA A 77 -5.71 14.54 4.55
CA ALA A 77 -5.24 15.26 3.37
C ALA A 77 -4.06 14.54 2.69
N ARG A 78 -3.12 14.00 3.48
CA ARG A 78 -1.99 13.24 2.95
C ARG A 78 -2.42 11.93 2.28
N ALA A 79 -3.36 11.20 2.88
CA ALA A 79 -3.91 9.99 2.27
C ALA A 79 -4.62 10.31 0.94
N VAL A 80 -5.34 11.43 0.85
CA VAL A 80 -5.94 11.91 -0.40
C VAL A 80 -4.87 12.26 -1.43
N GLU A 81 -3.81 12.97 -1.05
CA GLU A 81 -2.71 13.32 -1.94
C GLU A 81 -2.02 12.07 -2.52
N LEU A 82 -1.68 11.09 -1.67
CA LEU A 82 -1.11 9.81 -2.08
C LEU A 82 -2.06 9.08 -3.03
N ASN A 83 -3.34 8.99 -2.67
CA ASN A 83 -4.35 8.37 -3.52
C ASN A 83 -4.53 9.10 -4.86
N LEU A 84 -4.46 10.44 -4.91
CA LEU A 84 -4.58 11.23 -6.15
C LEU A 84 -3.35 11.08 -7.05
N HIS A 85 -2.15 11.06 -6.46
CA HIS A 85 -0.92 10.69 -7.17
C HIS A 85 -0.99 9.28 -7.76
N HIS A 86 -1.77 8.39 -7.13
CA HIS A 86 -2.03 7.03 -7.57
C HIS A 86 -3.40 6.86 -8.29
N GLY A 87 -4.13 7.95 -8.53
CA GLY A 87 -5.60 7.96 -8.66
C GLY A 87 -6.19 7.69 -10.04
N LYS A 88 -5.39 7.37 -11.06
CA LYS A 88 -5.96 6.68 -12.22
C LYS A 88 -6.08 5.20 -11.87
N PRO A 89 -7.25 4.55 -12.08
CA PRO A 89 -7.34 3.10 -11.93
C PRO A 89 -6.29 2.48 -12.84
N LEU A 90 -5.23 1.94 -12.23
CA LEU A 90 -4.08 1.42 -12.95
C LEU A 90 -4.57 0.33 -13.89
N THR A 91 -4.54 0.60 -15.19
CA THR A 91 -4.76 -0.45 -16.18
C THR A 91 -3.71 -1.54 -15.99
N ARG A 92 -3.98 -2.78 -16.42
CA ARG A 92 -2.98 -3.88 -16.36
C ARG A 92 -1.63 -3.51 -17.00
N GLY A 93 -1.63 -2.55 -17.94
CA GLY A 93 -0.43 -1.97 -18.54
C GLY A 93 0.29 -0.98 -17.63
N GLU A 94 -0.42 -0.02 -17.05
CA GLU A 94 0.14 0.96 -16.10
C GLU A 94 0.63 0.29 -14.82
N MET A 95 -0.02 -0.78 -14.36
CA MET A 95 0.44 -1.59 -13.24
C MET A 95 1.80 -2.22 -13.54
N ARG A 96 2.01 -2.79 -14.74
CA ARG A 96 3.33 -3.30 -15.17
C ARG A 96 4.38 -2.21 -15.32
N GLU A 97 3.97 -1.03 -15.76
CA GLU A 97 4.87 0.11 -15.95
C GLU A 97 5.26 0.77 -14.61
N LEU A 98 4.32 0.87 -13.68
CA LEU A 98 4.53 1.34 -12.31
C LEU A 98 5.42 0.35 -11.55
N VAL A 99 5.15 -0.96 -11.72
CA VAL A 99 6.04 -2.03 -11.30
C VAL A 99 7.43 -1.83 -11.90
N ARG A 100 7.58 -1.63 -13.21
CA ARG A 100 8.92 -1.38 -13.78
C ARG A 100 9.59 -0.10 -13.27
N ARG A 101 8.85 1.00 -13.12
CA ARG A 101 9.37 2.34 -12.81
C ARG A 101 9.91 2.44 -11.38
N TRP A 102 9.28 1.76 -10.43
CA TRP A 102 9.71 1.78 -9.02
C TRP A 102 10.60 0.59 -8.64
N TYR A 103 10.69 -0.45 -9.47
CA TYR A 103 11.43 -1.69 -9.14
C TYR A 103 12.86 -1.68 -9.71
N GLY A 104 13.29 -0.56 -10.31
CA GLY A 104 14.64 -0.37 -10.84
C GLY A 104 15.60 0.38 -9.91
N THR A 105 15.17 0.95 -8.78
CA THR A 105 16.08 1.71 -7.90
C THR A 105 15.51 1.81 -6.48
N ARG A 106 15.99 0.96 -5.58
CA ARG A 106 16.02 1.23 -4.14
C ARG A 106 17.48 1.24 -3.70
N PRO A 107 17.99 2.30 -3.05
CA PRO A 107 18.85 2.09 -1.91
C PRO A 107 17.96 1.75 -0.70
N VAL A 108 18.17 0.55 -0.17
CA VAL A 108 17.72 0.16 1.17
C VAL A 108 18.37 1.13 2.15
N THR A 109 17.56 1.88 2.90
CA THR A 109 18.08 2.58 4.08
C THR A 109 17.44 1.93 5.29
N GLU A 110 18.13 0.93 5.81
CA GLU A 110 17.99 0.49 7.20
C GLU A 110 18.56 1.58 8.10
N ARG A 111 17.80 1.97 9.14
CA ARG A 111 18.34 2.29 10.46
C ARG A 111 17.25 2.28 11.51
#